data_AF-A0A9Q0RGQ2-F1
#
_entry.id   AF-A0A9Q0RGQ2-F1
#
_cell.length_a   1.000
_cell.length_b   1.000
_cell.length_c   1.000
_cell.angle_alpha   90.00
_cell.angle_beta   90.00
_cell.angle_gamma   90.00
#
_symmetry.space_group_name_H-M   'P 1'
#
loop_
_entity.id
_entity.type
_entity.pdbx_description
1 polymer ?
#
loop_
_entity_poly.entity_id
_entity_poly.type
_entity_poly.pdbx_seq_one_letter_code
_entity_poly.pdbx_strand_id
1 'polypeptide(L)'
;MNKIEDLLKNYSNLNYKQSRDIYPSHQKSNKNNETTEATESENLPKNRYSDVLPNNKFRVHLKNSVNDYINASFIFDNENTDIDNPKYIACQCPLLRTQNDFWQMILEQNAFVIVSLTDAQRISHRNIRTKCEKFWPKKNSPLKLNNIIIEHAGIGRTGVFILVDLILKRLKNAIIQQKEKGIEIPKQILDIPETLIELRKYRYGLVQTVPQFQFAIHMIGKVGLEIFIKKLFQLKLQKSQDIYPSYQKSNKNNETTEAEKPENMLKNRHSDVLPNNKFRVHLKNSVNDYINASFIFDNENTDIDNPKYIACQCPLLRTQNDFWQMILEQNVFVIVSLTDAEHLSTDENNRHKCGKFWPKKNSLLKFNNIIIEKRSKDFHENCKNLVIRKLEIKYEKETRIISHIQYLGWPDFGVPETTEEFELLRNFVNENCEKVPIVVHCCAGVGRTGVFILVDLILKRLKNAIIQQKEKGIEIPKQILDIPETLIEIWKYKYVLQSIPQFQFAIHTIGKVGLEMLKKI
;
A
#
# COMPACT_ATOMS: atom_id res chain seq x y z
N MET A 1 17.26 -27.23 9.92
CA MET A 1 17.11 -27.16 11.39
C MET A 1 18.21 -27.93 12.09
N ASN A 2 18.27 -29.27 12.01
CA ASN A 2 19.32 -30.07 12.68
C ASN A 2 20.76 -29.63 12.36
N LYS A 3 21.06 -29.30 11.09
CA LYS A 3 22.37 -28.75 10.67
C LYS A 3 22.70 -27.41 11.32
N ILE A 4 21.71 -26.57 11.62
CA ILE A 4 21.90 -25.25 12.26
C ILE A 4 22.07 -25.45 13.77
N GLU A 5 21.29 -26.34 14.38
CA GLU A 5 21.43 -26.69 15.80
C GLU A 5 22.79 -27.32 16.12
N ASP A 6 23.28 -28.22 15.26
CA ASP A 6 24.62 -28.78 15.38
C ASP A 6 25.71 -27.72 15.19
N LEU A 7 25.52 -26.79 14.24
CA LEU A 7 26.44 -25.66 14.04
C LEU A 7 26.51 -24.78 15.30
N LEU A 8 25.36 -24.41 15.86
CA LEU A 8 25.27 -23.54 17.03
C LEU A 8 25.83 -24.21 18.28
N LYS A 9 25.58 -25.52 18.47
CA LYS A 9 26.20 -26.33 19.53
C LYS A 9 27.72 -26.34 19.42
N ASN A 10 28.26 -26.43 18.20
CA ASN A 10 29.71 -26.41 17.99
C ASN A 10 30.33 -25.05 18.37
N TYR A 11 29.66 -23.92 18.07
CA TYR A 11 30.14 -22.60 18.47
C TYR A 11 30.00 -22.32 19.97
N SER A 12 28.92 -22.79 20.61
CA SER A 12 28.70 -22.58 22.05
C SER A 12 29.68 -23.34 22.93
N ASN A 13 30.32 -24.39 22.39
CA ASN A 13 31.28 -25.23 23.10
C ASN A 13 32.74 -24.81 22.88
N LEU A 14 33.01 -23.75 22.11
CA LEU A 14 34.36 -23.25 21.88
C LEU A 14 34.94 -22.64 23.17
N ASN A 15 36.10 -23.13 23.58
CA ASN A 15 36.87 -22.51 24.65
C ASN A 15 37.58 -21.23 24.15
N TYR A 16 38.06 -20.39 25.07
CA TYR A 16 38.71 -19.12 24.74
C TYR A 16 39.83 -19.22 23.69
N LYS A 17 40.62 -20.30 23.71
CA LYS A 17 41.70 -20.54 22.75
C LYS A 17 41.15 -20.86 21.36
N GLN A 18 40.17 -21.77 21.29
CA GLN A 18 39.49 -22.13 20.04
C GLN A 18 38.75 -20.94 19.42
N SER A 19 38.08 -20.13 20.24
CA SER A 19 37.43 -18.89 19.80
C SER A 19 38.43 -17.87 19.25
N ARG A 20 39.64 -17.78 19.84
CA ARG A 20 40.71 -16.91 19.36
C ARG A 20 41.35 -17.40 18.07
N ASP A 21 41.45 -18.72 17.87
CA ASP A 21 42.04 -19.32 16.66
C ASP A 21 41.08 -19.25 15.46
N ILE A 22 39.76 -19.23 15.69
CA ILE A 22 38.71 -19.04 14.65
C ILE A 22 38.45 -17.56 14.37
N TYR A 23 38.63 -16.70 15.37
CA TYR A 23 38.62 -15.25 15.17
C TYR A 23 39.78 -14.90 14.24
N PRO A 24 39.53 -14.32 13.05
CA PRO A 24 40.61 -13.89 12.17
C PRO A 24 41.49 -12.96 12.99
N SER A 25 42.73 -13.38 13.28
CA SER A 25 43.71 -12.54 13.96
C SER A 25 43.69 -11.23 13.22
N HIS A 26 43.35 -10.10 13.88
CA HIS A 26 43.20 -8.79 13.26
C HIS A 26 44.16 -8.71 12.08
N GLN A 27 43.63 -8.90 10.86
CA GLN A 27 44.46 -8.73 9.70
C GLN A 27 44.83 -7.26 9.84
N LYS A 28 46.09 -6.99 10.16
CA LYS A 28 46.73 -5.75 9.78
C LYS A 28 46.80 -5.80 8.25
N SER A 29 45.65 -5.88 7.58
CA SER A 29 45.52 -5.55 6.18
C SER A 29 46.10 -4.15 6.06
N ASN A 30 46.88 -3.92 5.02
CA ASN A 30 47.70 -2.73 4.79
C ASN A 30 46.97 -1.44 5.22
N LYS A 31 47.14 -1.03 6.49
CA LYS A 31 46.54 0.20 7.05
C LYS A 31 46.89 1.43 6.21
N ASN A 32 48.01 1.36 5.48
CA ASN A 32 48.57 2.50 4.78
C ASN A 32 47.78 2.94 3.53
N ASN A 33 46.94 2.09 2.91
CA ASN A 33 46.21 2.49 1.70
C ASN A 33 44.68 2.60 1.88
N GLU A 34 44.09 1.91 2.86
CA GLU A 34 42.62 1.84 3.01
C GLU A 34 42.04 2.84 4.02
N THR A 35 42.88 3.57 4.76
CA THR A 35 42.44 4.55 5.77
C THR A 35 43.15 5.91 5.64
N THR A 36 43.69 6.22 4.45
CA THR A 36 44.52 7.42 4.21
C THR A 36 43.81 8.71 4.63
N GLU A 37 42.52 8.83 4.32
CA GLU A 37 41.67 9.97 4.66
C GLU A 37 41.63 10.21 6.18
N ALA A 38 41.53 9.14 6.95
CA ALA A 38 41.50 9.18 8.41
C ALA A 38 42.85 9.57 9.02
N THR A 39 43.94 9.41 8.28
CA THR A 39 45.32 9.72 8.71
C THR A 39 45.84 11.07 8.22
N GLU A 40 45.06 11.80 7.41
CA GLU A 40 45.40 13.17 7.00
C GLU A 40 45.60 14.09 8.22
N SER A 41 46.56 15.00 8.11
CA SER A 41 47.00 15.85 9.24
C SER A 41 45.84 16.63 9.88
N GLU A 42 44.87 17.06 9.09
CA GLU A 42 43.65 17.75 9.52
C GLU A 42 42.60 16.84 10.18
N ASN A 43 42.60 15.54 9.86
CA ASN A 43 41.63 14.55 10.33
C ASN A 43 42.13 13.78 11.57
N LEU A 44 43.44 13.73 11.80
CA LEU A 44 44.02 13.08 12.99
C LEU A 44 43.38 13.53 14.32
N PRO A 45 43.13 14.84 14.57
CA PRO A 45 42.49 15.28 15.80
C PRO A 45 41.02 14.84 15.93
N LYS A 46 40.38 14.45 14.83
CA LYS A 46 38.98 13.99 14.80
C LYS A 46 38.84 12.51 15.22
N ASN A 47 39.94 11.77 15.39
CA ASN A 47 39.93 10.36 15.80
C ASN A 47 40.13 10.21 17.30
N ARG A 48 39.24 9.46 17.97
CA ARG A 48 39.35 9.18 19.41
C ARG A 48 40.48 8.19 19.72
N TYR A 49 40.72 7.25 18.82
CA TYR A 49 41.81 6.27 18.91
C TYR A 49 42.55 6.25 17.58
N SER A 50 43.88 6.34 17.63
CA SER A 50 44.73 6.35 16.43
C SER A 50 44.73 5.01 15.69
N ASP A 51 44.31 3.94 16.35
CA ASP A 51 44.29 2.58 15.80
C ASP A 51 42.90 2.11 15.33
N VAL A 52 41.84 2.92 15.54
CA VAL A 52 40.46 2.63 15.14
C VAL A 52 39.99 3.69 14.13
N LEU A 53 40.18 3.38 12.85
CA LEU A 53 39.93 4.30 11.74
C LEU A 53 38.90 3.70 10.76
N PRO A 54 38.01 4.52 10.17
CA PRO A 54 37.08 4.03 9.15
C PRO A 54 37.84 3.69 7.87
N ASN A 55 37.35 2.70 7.14
CA ASN A 55 37.84 2.38 5.80
C ASN A 55 37.35 3.43 4.80
N ASN A 56 38.23 3.93 3.94
CA ASN A 56 37.96 4.96 2.93
C ASN A 56 36.74 4.61 2.06
N LYS A 57 36.54 3.33 1.73
CA LYS A 57 35.43 2.87 0.87
C LYS A 57 34.06 2.99 1.54
N PHE A 58 34.00 2.83 2.86
CA PHE A 58 32.74 2.71 3.59
C PHE A 58 32.51 3.86 4.56
N ARG A 59 33.39 4.87 4.58
CA ARG A 59 33.28 6.01 5.48
C ARG A 59 32.04 6.84 5.15
N VAL A 60 31.50 7.51 6.16
CA VAL A 60 30.46 8.50 5.94
C VAL A 60 31.09 9.81 5.47
N HIS A 61 30.53 10.41 4.42
CA HIS A 61 30.96 11.70 3.87
C HIS A 61 29.98 12.80 4.28
N LEU A 62 30.48 13.85 4.93
CA LEU A 62 29.68 15.03 5.27
C LEU A 62 29.62 16.00 4.10
N LYS A 63 28.42 16.39 3.69
CA LYS A 63 28.19 17.30 2.56
C LYS A 63 28.18 18.77 2.96
N ASN A 64 27.73 19.08 4.17
CA ASN A 64 27.57 20.45 4.67
C ASN A 64 28.48 20.74 5.88
N SER A 65 29.64 20.08 5.97
CA SER A 65 30.70 20.43 6.92
C SER A 65 31.89 21.05 6.21
N VAL A 66 32.70 21.80 6.94
CA VAL A 66 33.93 22.45 6.42
C VAL A 66 34.92 21.41 5.91
N ASN A 67 34.91 20.22 6.52
CA ASN A 67 35.71 19.08 6.11
C ASN A 67 34.78 17.85 6.12
N ASP A 68 34.85 17.03 5.07
CA ASP A 68 33.90 15.94 4.80
C ASP A 68 34.08 14.71 5.71
N TYR A 69 35.11 14.71 6.56
CA TYR A 69 35.51 13.57 7.37
C TYR A 69 34.82 13.54 8.72
N ILE A 70 34.26 12.36 9.02
CA ILE A 70 33.87 11.89 10.34
C ILE A 70 34.31 10.43 10.53
N ASN A 71 34.74 10.06 11.73
CA ASN A 71 35.08 8.67 12.05
C ASN A 71 33.80 7.83 12.24
N ALA A 72 33.23 7.41 11.12
CA ALA A 72 32.03 6.61 11.00
C ALA A 72 32.04 5.80 9.69
N SER A 73 31.44 4.61 9.73
CA SER A 73 31.33 3.72 8.57
C SER A 73 29.89 3.22 8.39
N PHE A 74 29.47 3.12 7.13
CA PHE A 74 28.24 2.42 6.75
C PHE A 74 28.39 0.91 6.91
N ILE A 75 27.37 0.27 7.46
CA ILE A 75 27.29 -1.18 7.66
C ILE A 75 26.07 -1.70 6.89
N PHE A 76 26.33 -2.61 5.96
CA PHE A 76 25.34 -3.19 5.07
C PHE A 76 24.91 -4.58 5.55
N ASP A 77 23.72 -4.99 5.15
CA ASP A 77 23.23 -6.35 5.37
C ASP A 77 23.58 -7.20 4.14
N ASN A 78 24.22 -8.35 4.33
CA ASN A 78 24.79 -9.14 3.22
C ASN A 78 23.73 -9.80 2.32
N GLU A 79 22.44 -9.70 2.63
CA GLU A 79 21.37 -10.27 1.81
C GLU A 79 21.03 -9.44 0.55
N ASN A 80 21.45 -8.17 0.49
CA ASN A 80 21.34 -7.34 -0.72
C ASN A 80 22.52 -6.36 -0.75
N THR A 81 23.42 -6.51 -1.72
CA THR A 81 24.58 -5.63 -1.95
C THR A 81 24.17 -4.28 -2.55
N ASP A 82 23.13 -3.66 -2.01
CA ASP A 82 22.75 -2.31 -2.37
C ASP A 82 23.59 -1.33 -1.54
N ILE A 83 24.66 -0.84 -2.16
CA ILE A 83 25.60 0.12 -1.56
C ILE A 83 24.89 1.46 -1.23
N ASP A 84 23.72 1.71 -1.82
CA ASP A 84 22.95 2.93 -1.59
C ASP A 84 22.02 2.82 -0.36
N ASN A 85 21.92 1.66 0.27
CA ASN A 85 20.99 1.42 1.39
C ASN A 85 21.65 0.78 2.63
N PRO A 86 22.48 1.53 3.39
CA PRO A 86 23.12 1.03 4.60
C PRO A 86 22.12 0.78 5.73
N LYS A 87 22.28 -0.35 6.44
CA LYS A 87 21.40 -0.71 7.55
C LYS A 87 21.78 -0.04 8.86
N TYR A 88 23.08 0.16 9.10
CA TYR A 88 23.58 0.84 10.29
C TYR A 88 24.71 1.80 9.95
N ILE A 89 24.95 2.76 10.84
CA ILE A 89 26.17 3.56 10.87
C ILE A 89 26.91 3.21 12.15
N ALA A 90 28.09 2.60 12.02
CA ALA A 90 28.99 2.39 13.14
C ALA A 90 29.91 3.61 13.26
N CYS A 91 29.87 4.31 14.39
CA CYS A 91 30.67 5.52 14.60
C CYS A 91 31.33 5.54 15.97
N GLN A 92 32.43 6.28 16.07
CA GLN A 92 33.03 6.56 17.37
C GLN A 92 32.13 7.49 18.21
N CYS A 93 32.30 7.45 19.53
CA CYS A 93 31.70 8.47 20.39
C CYS A 93 32.27 9.86 20.06
N PRO A 94 31.44 10.87 19.78
CA PRO A 94 31.90 12.18 19.33
C PRO A 94 32.83 12.82 20.36
N LEU A 95 33.89 13.45 19.88
CA LEU A 95 34.78 14.31 20.66
C LEU A 95 34.12 15.69 20.79
N LEU A 96 34.56 16.51 21.75
CA LEU A 96 34.06 17.89 21.89
C LEU A 96 34.16 18.67 20.57
N ARG A 97 35.27 18.51 19.84
CA ARG A 97 35.51 19.15 18.55
C ARG A 97 34.75 18.54 17.37
N THR A 98 34.21 17.33 17.48
CA THR A 98 33.48 16.65 16.40
C THR A 98 31.98 16.53 16.69
N GLN A 99 31.45 17.25 17.68
CA GLN A 99 30.02 17.20 18.00
C GLN A 99 29.17 17.76 16.85
N ASN A 100 29.64 18.85 16.23
CA ASN A 100 28.97 19.44 15.07
C ASN A 100 28.91 18.44 13.91
N ASP A 101 30.06 17.85 13.56
CA ASP A 101 30.18 16.83 12.52
C ASP A 101 29.26 15.63 12.79
N PHE A 102 29.18 15.19 14.05
CA PHE A 102 28.29 14.09 14.45
C PHE A 102 26.82 14.43 14.22
N TRP A 103 26.34 15.60 14.65
CA TRP A 103 24.95 15.97 14.42
C TRP A 103 24.66 16.27 12.95
N GLN A 104 25.62 16.81 12.21
CA GLN A 104 25.52 17.00 10.76
C GLN A 104 25.36 15.65 10.05
N MET A 105 26.13 14.63 10.45
CA MET A 105 25.98 13.25 9.97
C MET A 105 24.55 12.74 10.20
N ILE A 106 24.03 12.90 11.42
CA ILE A 106 22.68 12.44 11.78
C ILE A 106 21.62 13.09 10.89
N LEU A 107 21.74 14.39 10.61
CA LEU A 107 20.82 15.12 9.74
C LEU A 107 20.91 14.67 8.28
N GLU A 108 22.12 14.59 7.72
CA GLU A 108 22.34 14.24 6.31
C GLU A 108 21.93 12.81 6.00
N GLN A 109 22.13 11.90 6.95
CA GLN A 109 21.76 10.48 6.81
C GLN A 109 20.32 10.19 7.26
N ASN A 110 19.56 11.23 7.65
CA ASN A 110 18.18 11.10 8.12
C ASN A 110 18.03 10.04 9.24
N ALA A 111 18.98 10.01 10.17
CA ALA A 111 19.04 8.99 11.22
C ALA A 111 18.14 9.36 12.41
N PHE A 112 17.08 8.57 12.63
CA PHE A 112 16.09 8.84 13.68
C PHE A 112 16.39 8.19 15.04
N VAL A 113 17.34 7.23 15.09
CA VAL A 113 17.65 6.46 16.31
C VAL A 113 19.17 6.44 16.52
N ILE A 114 19.61 6.88 17.71
CA ILE A 114 21.01 6.80 18.15
C ILE A 114 21.08 5.76 19.28
N VAL A 115 21.90 4.73 19.10
CA VAL A 115 22.14 3.69 20.12
C VAL A 115 23.52 3.92 20.74
N SER A 116 23.56 4.44 21.97
CA SER A 116 24.82 4.54 22.74
C SER A 116 25.01 3.30 23.60
N LEU A 117 26.12 2.59 23.40
CA LEU A 117 26.45 1.35 24.14
C LEU A 117 27.49 1.59 25.25
N THR A 118 27.75 2.84 25.62
CA THR A 118 28.76 3.19 26.63
C THR A 118 28.29 4.34 27.52
N ASP A 119 28.66 4.28 28.80
CA ASP A 119 28.55 5.42 29.73
C ASP A 119 29.63 6.46 29.45
N ALA A 120 29.36 7.72 29.84
CA ALA A 120 30.31 8.82 29.63
C ALA A 120 31.67 8.60 30.31
N GLN A 121 31.67 7.94 31.48
CA GLN A 121 32.87 7.64 32.27
C GLN A 121 32.88 6.17 32.69
N ARG A 122 34.04 5.53 32.60
CA ARG A 122 34.28 4.23 33.23
C ARG A 122 35.33 4.42 34.32
N ILE A 123 34.93 4.14 35.57
CA ILE A 123 35.84 4.15 36.71
C ILE A 123 36.60 2.84 36.69
N SER A 124 37.93 2.90 36.63
CA SER A 124 38.78 1.75 36.90
C SER A 124 39.62 2.03 38.15
N HIS A 125 40.03 0.98 38.87
CA HIS A 125 40.71 1.05 40.18
C HIS A 125 42.01 1.89 40.20
N ARG A 126 42.47 2.42 39.07
CA ARG A 126 43.68 3.25 38.98
C ARG A 126 43.58 4.48 38.07
N ASN A 127 42.48 4.74 37.36
CA ASN A 127 42.30 5.95 36.52
C ASN A 127 40.84 6.16 36.06
N ILE A 128 40.39 7.42 36.00
CA ILE A 128 39.16 7.85 35.32
C ILE A 128 39.48 8.05 33.83
N ARG A 129 38.90 7.22 32.96
CA ARG A 129 39.05 7.36 31.50
C ARG A 129 37.71 7.75 30.88
N THR A 130 37.66 8.94 30.27
CA THR A 130 36.49 9.40 29.51
C THR A 130 36.31 8.52 28.26
N LYS A 131 35.16 7.85 28.16
CA LYS A 131 34.82 6.98 27.03
C LYS A 131 33.97 7.69 25.99
N CYS A 132 33.13 8.63 26.43
CA CYS A 132 32.25 9.40 25.58
C CYS A 132 32.08 10.81 26.17
N GLU A 133 32.23 11.84 25.33
CA GLU A 133 31.87 13.21 25.72
C GLU A 133 30.36 13.36 25.65
N LYS A 134 29.78 14.19 26.51
CA LYS A 134 28.34 14.47 26.43
C LYS A 134 28.04 15.29 25.18
N PHE A 135 27.29 14.71 24.24
CA PHE A 135 26.95 15.32 22.95
C PHE A 135 25.47 15.71 22.81
N TRP A 136 24.71 15.65 23.90
CA TRP A 136 23.29 15.99 23.93
C TRP A 136 23.00 17.09 24.97
N PRO A 137 21.98 17.94 24.75
CA PRO A 137 21.64 19.05 25.65
C PRO A 137 21.18 18.57 27.04
N LYS A 138 21.26 19.47 28.03
CA LYS A 138 20.50 19.32 29.29
C LYS A 138 19.07 19.86 29.08
N LYS A 139 18.11 19.42 29.90
CA LYS A 139 16.76 20.00 29.92
C LYS A 139 16.87 21.52 30.10
N ASN A 140 16.18 22.28 29.24
CA ASN A 140 16.19 23.76 29.21
C ASN A 140 17.55 24.40 28.86
N SER A 141 18.48 23.65 28.26
CA SER A 141 19.77 24.18 27.80
C SER A 141 20.08 23.61 26.41
N PRO A 142 19.51 24.20 25.34
CA PRO A 142 19.71 23.71 23.99
C PRO A 142 21.20 23.77 23.61
N LEU A 143 21.67 22.72 22.94
CA LEU A 143 23.02 22.64 22.42
C LEU A 143 23.00 23.26 21.02
N LYS A 144 23.70 24.39 20.85
CA LYS A 144 23.82 25.08 19.56
C LYS A 144 25.19 24.77 18.96
N LEU A 145 25.21 24.13 17.80
CA LEU A 145 26.40 23.75 17.06
C LEU A 145 26.27 24.34 15.66
N ASN A 146 26.97 25.46 15.39
CA ASN A 146 26.86 26.20 14.14
C ASN A 146 25.40 26.47 13.73
N ASN A 147 24.93 25.85 12.64
CA ASN A 147 23.58 25.92 12.09
C ASN A 147 22.60 24.90 12.67
N ILE A 148 23.05 24.02 13.58
CA ILE A 148 22.25 22.97 14.21
C ILE A 148 21.88 23.38 15.64
N ILE A 149 20.59 23.32 15.96
CA ILE A 149 20.07 23.51 17.32
C ILE A 149 19.50 22.18 17.80
N ILE A 150 20.08 21.61 18.85
CA ILE A 150 19.62 20.38 19.48
C ILE A 150 18.93 20.74 20.80
N GLU A 151 17.63 20.47 20.86
CA GLU A 151 16.82 20.72 22.05
C GLU A 151 16.52 19.44 22.81
N HIS A 152 16.54 19.53 24.14
CA HIS A 152 16.24 18.39 25.00
C HIS A 152 14.72 18.14 25.04
N ALA A 153 14.23 17.21 24.22
CA ALA A 153 12.81 16.89 24.11
C ALA A 153 12.21 16.04 25.27
N GLY A 154 12.95 15.83 26.37
CA GLY A 154 12.52 15.09 27.56
C GLY A 154 13.24 13.74 27.75
N ILE A 155 13.31 13.26 29.01
CA ILE A 155 13.75 11.90 29.34
C ILE A 155 12.51 11.01 29.31
N GLY A 156 12.47 9.98 28.47
CA GLY A 156 11.32 9.06 28.43
C GLY A 156 11.08 8.30 27.13
N ARG A 157 11.80 8.61 26.04
CA ARG A 157 11.56 7.91 24.76
C ARG A 157 12.04 6.46 24.75
N THR A 158 13.00 6.09 25.59
CA THR A 158 13.45 4.69 25.72
C THR A 158 12.32 3.78 26.18
N GLY A 159 11.51 4.20 27.15
CA GLY A 159 10.37 3.37 27.61
C GLY A 159 9.26 3.26 26.58
N VAL A 160 8.99 4.35 25.85
CA VAL A 160 8.04 4.36 24.73
C VAL A 160 8.52 3.42 23.64
N PHE A 161 9.80 3.52 23.24
CA PHE A 161 10.39 2.67 22.22
C PHE A 161 10.39 1.19 22.63
N ILE A 162 10.82 0.86 23.86
CA ILE A 162 10.83 -0.52 24.36
C ILE A 162 9.41 -1.10 24.37
N LEU A 163 8.42 -0.32 24.84
CA LEU A 163 7.02 -0.76 24.85
C LEU A 163 6.50 -1.02 23.43
N VAL A 164 6.74 -0.09 22.49
CA VAL A 164 6.33 -0.22 21.09
C VAL A 164 7.04 -1.41 20.43
N ASP A 165 8.36 -1.51 20.53
CA ASP A 165 9.16 -2.57 19.91
C ASP A 165 8.78 -3.96 20.46
N LEU A 166 8.59 -4.08 21.79
CA LEU A 166 8.22 -5.35 22.41
C LEU A 166 6.85 -5.83 21.93
N ILE A 167 5.84 -4.95 21.92
CA ILE A 167 4.50 -5.30 21.43
C ILE A 167 4.54 -5.68 19.94
N LEU A 168 5.25 -4.91 19.12
CA LEU A 168 5.38 -5.22 17.69
C LEU A 168 6.12 -6.54 17.42
N LYS A 169 7.14 -6.87 18.22
CA LYS A 169 7.82 -8.17 18.14
C LYS A 169 6.93 -9.32 18.58
N ARG A 170 6.22 -9.18 19.70
CA ARG A 170 5.23 -10.17 20.17
C ARG A 170 4.17 -10.41 19.09
N LEU A 171 3.64 -9.34 18.50
CA LEU A 171 2.66 -9.41 17.41
C LEU A 171 3.22 -10.12 16.17
N LYS A 172 4.43 -9.76 15.71
CA LYS A 172 5.10 -10.45 14.59
C LYS A 172 5.30 -11.94 14.87
N ASN A 173 5.75 -12.30 16.06
CA ASN A 173 5.99 -13.70 16.44
C ASN A 173 4.68 -14.50 16.52
N ALA A 174 3.63 -13.95 17.12
CA ALA A 174 2.33 -14.61 17.17
C ALA A 174 1.73 -14.80 15.77
N ILE A 175 1.94 -13.83 14.88
CA ILE A 175 1.58 -13.96 13.46
C ILE A 175 2.35 -15.09 12.77
N ILE A 176 3.64 -15.27 13.06
CA ILE A 176 4.44 -16.40 12.54
C ILE A 176 3.90 -17.72 13.07
N GLN A 177 3.64 -17.81 14.37
CA GLN A 177 3.09 -19.02 15.00
C GLN A 177 1.71 -19.38 14.47
N GLN A 178 0.84 -18.40 14.23
CA GLN A 178 -0.45 -18.63 13.57
C GLN A 178 -0.25 -19.21 12.15
N LYS A 179 0.72 -18.70 11.39
CA LYS A 179 1.01 -19.16 10.01
C LYS A 179 1.54 -20.60 9.99
N GLU A 180 2.48 -20.92 10.87
CA GLU A 180 3.17 -22.21 10.86
C GLU A 180 2.41 -23.31 11.60
N LYS A 181 1.63 -22.94 12.63
CA LYS A 181 1.06 -23.89 13.59
C LYS A 181 -0.45 -23.71 13.81
N GLY A 182 -1.09 -22.76 13.15
CA GLY A 182 -2.53 -22.50 13.31
C GLY A 182 -2.94 -21.95 14.69
N ILE A 183 -1.98 -21.53 15.51
CA ILE A 183 -2.24 -21.04 16.88
C ILE A 183 -2.93 -19.68 16.80
N GLU A 184 -4.06 -19.53 17.50
CA GLU A 184 -4.79 -18.27 17.57
C GLU A 184 -3.95 -17.18 18.25
N ILE A 185 -3.96 -15.95 17.72
CA ILE A 185 -3.18 -14.84 18.28
C ILE A 185 -3.77 -14.46 19.65
N PRO A 186 -3.00 -14.59 20.75
CA PRO A 186 -3.49 -14.25 22.08
C PRO A 186 -3.86 -12.77 22.19
N LYS A 187 -5.07 -12.47 22.67
CA LYS A 187 -5.55 -11.09 22.88
C LYS A 187 -4.64 -10.28 23.81
N GLN A 188 -3.97 -10.96 24.73
CA GLN A 188 -3.06 -10.38 25.72
C GLN A 188 -1.83 -9.72 25.09
N ILE A 189 -1.50 -10.04 23.83
CA ILE A 189 -0.40 -9.39 23.10
C ILE A 189 -0.66 -7.89 22.88
N LEU A 190 -1.93 -7.48 22.85
CA LEU A 190 -2.34 -6.09 22.68
C LEU A 190 -2.65 -5.39 24.02
N ASP A 191 -2.38 -6.04 25.16
CA ASP A 191 -2.54 -5.42 26.47
C ASP A 191 -1.33 -4.51 26.77
N ILE A 192 -1.37 -3.32 26.17
CA ILE A 192 -0.35 -2.28 26.30
C ILE A 192 -0.22 -1.81 27.76
N PRO A 193 -1.31 -1.58 28.53
CA PRO A 193 -1.23 -1.29 29.96
C PRO A 193 -0.49 -2.37 30.77
N GLU A 194 -0.87 -3.64 30.63
CA GLU A 194 -0.27 -4.73 31.40
C GLU A 194 1.20 -4.93 31.02
N THR A 195 1.52 -4.85 29.72
CA THR A 195 2.90 -4.92 29.24
C THR A 195 3.75 -3.77 29.81
N LEU A 196 3.19 -2.57 29.96
CA LEU A 196 3.88 -1.46 30.61
C LEU A 196 4.08 -1.71 32.11
N ILE A 197 3.10 -2.29 32.80
CA ILE A 197 3.21 -2.70 34.21
C ILE A 197 4.33 -3.74 34.38
N GLU A 198 4.38 -4.76 33.52
CA GLU A 198 5.48 -5.73 33.48
C GLU A 198 6.84 -5.06 33.30
N LEU A 199 6.97 -4.19 32.30
CA LEU A 199 8.22 -3.48 32.01
C LEU A 199 8.68 -2.62 33.20
N ARG A 200 7.73 -2.02 33.94
CA ARG A 200 8.02 -1.21 35.13
C ARG A 200 8.55 -2.02 36.31
N LYS A 201 8.35 -3.35 36.35
CA LYS A 201 9.00 -4.25 37.32
C LYS A 201 10.52 -4.30 37.10
N TYR A 202 10.96 -4.23 35.84
CA TYR A 202 12.39 -4.24 35.48
C TYR A 202 13.02 -2.85 35.58
N ARG A 203 12.26 -1.79 35.32
CA ARG A 203 12.74 -0.41 35.45
C ARG A 203 11.62 0.54 35.85
N TYR A 204 11.70 1.06 37.06
CA TYR A 204 10.74 2.03 37.56
C TYR A 204 10.71 3.30 36.68
N GLY A 205 9.50 3.81 36.43
CA GLY A 205 9.31 5.03 35.65
C GLY A 205 9.51 4.90 34.14
N LEU A 206 9.29 3.73 33.53
CA LEU A 206 9.12 3.65 32.07
C LEU A 206 7.78 4.26 31.64
N VAL A 207 7.78 5.04 30.55
CA VAL A 207 6.62 5.78 30.01
C VAL A 207 5.96 6.63 31.11
N GLN A 208 6.57 7.76 31.44
CA GLN A 208 6.29 8.52 32.67
C GLN A 208 5.06 9.42 32.59
N THR A 209 4.63 9.79 31.38
CA THR A 209 3.56 10.77 31.18
C THR A 209 2.43 10.21 30.32
N VAL A 210 1.21 10.73 30.52
CA VAL A 210 0.04 10.36 29.72
C VAL A 210 0.27 10.58 28.22
N PRO A 211 0.89 11.70 27.76
CA PRO A 211 1.22 11.88 26.34
C PRO A 211 2.21 10.83 25.79
N GLN A 212 3.18 10.38 26.59
CA GLN A 212 4.11 9.31 26.17
C GLN A 212 3.39 7.97 25.99
N PHE A 213 2.42 7.68 26.85
CA PHE A 213 1.60 6.47 26.76
C PHE A 213 0.64 6.52 25.56
N GLN A 214 -0.03 7.66 25.35
CA GLN A 214 -0.87 7.88 24.17
C GLN A 214 -0.08 7.78 22.87
N PHE A 215 1.14 8.32 22.82
CA PHE A 215 2.01 8.18 21.66
C PHE A 215 2.44 6.72 21.41
N ALA A 216 2.73 5.94 22.46
CA ALA A 216 3.02 4.51 22.32
C ALA A 216 1.83 3.74 21.74
N ILE A 217 0.62 4.00 22.25
CA ILE A 217 -0.63 3.43 21.74
C ILE A 217 -0.83 3.82 20.28
N HIS A 218 -0.64 5.09 19.92
CA HIS A 218 -0.77 5.56 18.55
C HIS A 218 0.22 4.86 17.61
N MET A 219 1.48 4.68 18.01
CA MET A 219 2.50 4.01 17.21
C MET A 219 2.25 2.51 17.07
N ILE A 220 1.86 1.82 18.15
CA ILE A 220 1.45 0.41 18.12
C ILE A 220 0.21 0.25 17.25
N GLY A 221 -0.76 1.16 17.37
CA GLY A 221 -1.95 1.21 16.53
C GLY A 221 -1.58 1.38 15.07
N LYS A 222 -0.80 2.40 14.71
CA LYS A 222 -0.41 2.68 13.33
C LYS A 222 0.39 1.53 12.70
N VAL A 223 1.46 1.08 13.35
CA VAL A 223 2.38 0.06 12.81
C VAL A 223 1.82 -1.35 12.98
N GLY A 224 1.20 -1.64 14.11
CA GLY A 224 0.56 -2.92 14.39
C GLY A 224 -0.67 -3.15 13.53
N LEU A 225 -1.49 -2.12 13.27
CA LEU A 225 -2.59 -2.19 12.32
C LEU A 225 -2.09 -2.37 10.90
N GLU A 226 -1.01 -1.70 10.47
CA GLU A 226 -0.39 -1.98 9.16
C GLU A 226 0.11 -3.42 9.02
N ILE A 227 0.75 -3.97 10.05
CA ILE A 227 1.22 -5.37 10.07
C ILE A 227 0.02 -6.34 10.08
N PHE A 228 -0.98 -6.08 10.93
CA PHE A 228 -2.17 -6.90 11.05
C PHE A 228 -3.00 -6.86 9.77
N ILE A 229 -3.19 -5.68 9.17
CA ILE A 229 -3.87 -5.50 7.89
C ILE A 229 -3.11 -6.22 6.77
N LYS A 230 -1.80 -5.98 6.62
CA LYS A 230 -0.97 -6.71 5.63
C LYS A 230 -1.08 -8.22 5.80
N LYS A 231 -1.17 -8.70 7.03
CA LYS A 231 -1.25 -10.14 7.32
C LYS A 231 -2.64 -10.73 7.17
N LEU A 232 -3.68 -10.05 7.64
CA LEU A 232 -5.08 -10.42 7.46
C LEU A 232 -5.40 -10.48 5.97
N PHE A 233 -4.80 -9.57 5.19
CA PHE A 233 -4.83 -9.62 3.73
C PHE A 233 -4.01 -10.75 3.13
N GLN A 234 -2.80 -11.06 3.61
CA GLN A 234 -2.08 -12.27 3.16
C GLN A 234 -2.83 -13.57 3.48
N LEU A 235 -3.45 -13.67 4.66
CA LEU A 235 -4.21 -14.85 5.08
C LEU A 235 -5.52 -14.98 4.29
N LYS A 236 -6.22 -13.87 4.07
CA LYS A 236 -7.38 -13.84 3.16
C LYS A 236 -6.96 -14.17 1.74
N LEU A 237 -5.81 -13.68 1.26
CA LEU A 237 -5.24 -13.99 -0.05
C LEU A 237 -4.88 -15.47 -0.22
N GLN A 238 -4.28 -16.11 0.79
CA GLN A 238 -4.00 -17.55 0.76
C GLN A 238 -5.30 -18.37 0.75
N LYS A 239 -6.25 -18.07 1.65
CA LYS A 239 -7.57 -18.74 1.65
C LYS A 239 -8.31 -18.56 0.32
N SER A 240 -8.20 -17.40 -0.32
CA SER A 240 -8.88 -17.13 -1.59
C SER A 240 -8.15 -17.67 -2.82
N GLN A 241 -6.83 -17.88 -2.77
CA GLN A 241 -6.09 -18.62 -3.80
C GLN A 241 -6.50 -20.10 -3.87
N ASP A 242 -6.93 -20.69 -2.76
CA ASP A 242 -7.49 -22.06 -2.72
C ASP A 242 -8.97 -22.11 -3.18
N ILE A 243 -9.71 -21.01 -2.99
CA ILE A 243 -11.11 -20.84 -3.41
C ILE A 243 -11.23 -20.54 -4.91
N TYR A 244 -10.28 -19.80 -5.48
CA TYR A 244 -10.31 -19.34 -6.88
C TYR A 244 -10.49 -20.49 -7.90
N PRO A 245 -9.77 -21.63 -7.82
CA PRO A 245 -9.93 -22.75 -8.75
C PRO A 245 -11.17 -23.62 -8.47
N SER A 246 -11.62 -23.68 -7.22
CA SER A 246 -12.78 -24.48 -6.81
C SER A 246 -14.11 -23.79 -7.13
N TYR A 247 -14.17 -22.45 -7.06
CA TYR A 247 -15.34 -21.66 -7.46
C TYR A 247 -15.51 -21.49 -8.97
N GLN A 248 -14.41 -21.45 -9.75
CA GLN A 248 -14.48 -21.59 -11.22
C GLN A 248 -15.27 -22.82 -11.65
N LYS A 249 -15.20 -23.91 -10.86
CA LYS A 249 -15.91 -25.17 -11.14
C LYS A 249 -17.34 -25.21 -10.60
N SER A 250 -17.67 -24.46 -9.54
CA SER A 250 -19.00 -24.47 -8.90
C SER A 250 -20.01 -23.51 -9.53
N ASN A 251 -19.56 -22.53 -10.33
CA ASN A 251 -20.43 -21.54 -10.98
C ASN A 251 -21.18 -22.07 -12.22
N LYS A 252 -21.51 -23.36 -12.24
CA LYS A 252 -22.32 -24.03 -13.29
C LYS A 252 -23.80 -23.62 -13.31
N ASN A 253 -24.23 -22.78 -12.38
CA ASN A 253 -25.64 -22.34 -12.25
C ASN A 253 -25.92 -20.97 -12.89
N ASN A 254 -24.93 -20.32 -13.51
CA ASN A 254 -25.17 -19.09 -14.26
C ASN A 254 -25.71 -19.46 -15.65
N GLU A 255 -27.03 -19.43 -15.82
CA GLU A 255 -27.62 -19.57 -17.15
C GLU A 255 -27.19 -18.39 -18.02
N THR A 256 -26.46 -18.68 -19.10
CA THR A 256 -25.98 -17.70 -20.10
C THR A 256 -26.66 -17.89 -21.46
N THR A 257 -27.72 -18.70 -21.50
CA THR A 257 -28.36 -19.17 -22.74
C THR A 257 -28.86 -18.05 -23.64
N GLU A 258 -29.28 -16.91 -23.08
CA GLU A 258 -29.69 -15.74 -23.88
C GLU A 258 -28.52 -15.16 -24.67
N ALA A 259 -27.34 -15.08 -24.04
CA ALA A 259 -26.13 -14.57 -24.67
C ALA A 259 -25.58 -15.53 -25.74
N GLU A 260 -25.91 -16.82 -25.63
CA GLU A 260 -25.48 -17.89 -26.52
C GLU A 260 -26.39 -18.08 -27.74
N LYS A 261 -27.55 -17.41 -27.79
CA LYS A 261 -28.43 -17.45 -28.96
C LYS A 261 -27.69 -16.98 -30.23
N PRO A 262 -27.88 -17.62 -31.40
CA PRO A 262 -27.16 -17.29 -32.63
C PRO A 262 -27.17 -15.78 -32.99
N GLU A 263 -28.30 -15.11 -32.77
CA GLU A 263 -28.50 -13.68 -32.99
C GLU A 263 -27.70 -12.78 -32.02
N ASN A 264 -27.32 -13.29 -30.85
CA ASN A 264 -26.64 -12.56 -29.78
C ASN A 264 -25.13 -12.83 -29.73
N MET A 265 -24.68 -13.98 -30.26
CA MET A 265 -23.27 -14.37 -30.25
C MET A 265 -22.34 -13.28 -30.81
N LEU A 266 -22.75 -12.61 -31.90
CA LEU A 266 -21.97 -11.54 -32.53
C LEU A 266 -21.91 -10.24 -31.71
N LYS A 267 -22.80 -10.08 -30.72
CA LYS A 267 -22.82 -8.92 -29.80
C LYS A 267 -21.84 -9.12 -28.62
N ASN A 268 -21.26 -10.31 -28.47
CA ASN A 268 -20.26 -10.62 -27.45
C ASN A 268 -18.85 -10.43 -27.97
N ARG A 269 -18.01 -9.72 -27.22
CA ARG A 269 -16.59 -9.55 -27.55
C ARG A 269 -15.80 -10.84 -27.35
N HIS A 270 -16.13 -11.59 -26.32
CA HIS A 270 -15.53 -12.89 -26.01
C HIS A 270 -16.65 -13.89 -25.72
N SER A 271 -16.53 -15.09 -26.28
CA SER A 271 -17.55 -16.15 -26.17
C SER A 271 -17.63 -16.77 -24.77
N ASP A 272 -16.58 -16.62 -23.97
CA ASP A 272 -16.46 -17.11 -22.59
C ASP A 272 -16.77 -16.03 -21.55
N VAL A 273 -17.12 -14.81 -21.98
CA VAL A 273 -17.48 -13.70 -21.10
C VAL A 273 -18.90 -13.25 -21.40
N LEU A 274 -19.85 -13.94 -20.76
CA LEU A 274 -21.29 -13.75 -20.99
C LEU A 274 -21.98 -13.26 -19.71
N PRO A 275 -23.00 -12.40 -19.82
CA PRO A 275 -23.80 -11.98 -18.67
C PRO A 275 -24.73 -13.12 -18.22
N ASN A 276 -24.95 -13.24 -16.91
CA ASN A 276 -25.96 -14.14 -16.36
C ASN A 276 -27.37 -13.65 -16.77
N ASN A 277 -28.22 -14.54 -17.27
CA ASN A 277 -29.60 -14.27 -17.71
C ASN A 277 -30.41 -13.49 -16.66
N LYS A 278 -30.27 -13.83 -15.38
CA LYS A 278 -31.01 -13.19 -14.28
C LYS A 278 -30.65 -11.71 -14.10
N PHE A 279 -29.39 -11.36 -14.36
CA PHE A 279 -28.83 -10.06 -14.02
C PHE A 279 -28.48 -9.23 -15.26
N ARG A 280 -28.72 -9.75 -16.46
CA ARG A 280 -28.42 -9.03 -17.70
C ARG A 280 -29.27 -7.76 -17.80
N VAL A 281 -28.71 -6.75 -18.44
CA VAL A 281 -29.47 -5.57 -18.82
C VAL A 281 -30.36 -5.91 -20.02
N HIS A 282 -31.63 -5.52 -19.95
CA HIS A 282 -32.61 -5.72 -21.02
C HIS A 282 -32.89 -4.39 -21.70
N LEU A 283 -32.65 -4.30 -23.01
CA LEU A 283 -32.97 -3.11 -23.80
C LEU A 283 -34.46 -3.11 -24.16
N LYS A 284 -35.19 -2.06 -23.79
CA LYS A 284 -36.64 -1.96 -23.98
C LYS A 284 -37.01 -1.49 -25.39
N ASN A 285 -36.27 -0.54 -25.93
CA ASN A 285 -36.60 0.10 -27.21
C ASN A 285 -35.77 -0.45 -28.39
N SER A 286 -35.34 -1.71 -28.33
CA SER A 286 -34.46 -2.34 -29.33
C SER A 286 -35.14 -3.53 -29.98
N VAL A 287 -34.84 -3.79 -31.26
CA VAL A 287 -35.32 -4.98 -31.99
C VAL A 287 -34.86 -6.28 -31.31
N ASN A 288 -33.69 -6.24 -30.69
CA ASN A 288 -33.12 -7.32 -29.93
C ASN A 288 -32.72 -6.74 -28.56
N ASP A 289 -33.31 -7.29 -27.49
CA ASP A 289 -33.20 -6.79 -26.12
C ASP A 289 -31.83 -7.06 -25.46
N TYR A 290 -30.94 -7.77 -26.16
CA TYR A 290 -29.66 -8.21 -25.63
C TYR A 290 -28.55 -7.17 -25.80
N ILE A 291 -27.84 -6.97 -24.69
CA ILE A 291 -26.53 -6.33 -24.61
C ILE A 291 -25.66 -7.08 -23.59
N ASN A 292 -24.36 -7.21 -23.83
CA ASN A 292 -23.43 -7.85 -22.89
C ASN A 292 -23.11 -6.91 -21.70
N ALA A 293 -24.06 -6.82 -20.77
CA ALA A 293 -23.98 -6.00 -19.57
C ALA A 293 -24.77 -6.67 -18.44
N SER A 294 -24.30 -6.53 -17.20
CA SER A 294 -24.98 -7.04 -16.00
C SER A 294 -25.20 -5.93 -14.99
N PHE A 295 -26.36 -5.93 -14.34
CA PHE A 295 -26.61 -5.12 -13.15
C PHE A 295 -25.83 -5.69 -11.95
N ILE A 296 -25.23 -4.79 -11.16
CA ILE A 296 -24.54 -5.12 -9.92
C ILE A 296 -25.22 -4.38 -8.77
N PHE A 297 -25.61 -5.14 -7.75
CA PHE A 297 -26.30 -4.67 -6.56
C PHE A 297 -25.38 -4.70 -5.35
N ASP A 298 -25.58 -3.77 -4.41
CA ASP A 298 -24.94 -3.86 -3.09
C ASP A 298 -25.54 -5.02 -2.31
N ASN A 299 -26.87 -5.07 -2.21
CA ASN A 299 -27.59 -6.24 -1.70
C ASN A 299 -28.79 -6.57 -2.59
N GLU A 300 -28.72 -7.69 -3.31
CA GLU A 300 -29.76 -8.15 -4.24
C GLU A 300 -31.15 -8.27 -3.58
N ASN A 301 -31.21 -8.62 -2.30
CA ASN A 301 -32.48 -8.83 -1.60
C ASN A 301 -33.19 -7.50 -1.28
N THR A 302 -32.45 -6.39 -1.22
CA THR A 302 -32.98 -5.08 -0.79
C THR A 302 -32.90 -4.01 -1.87
N ASP A 303 -32.04 -4.18 -2.88
CA ASP A 303 -31.76 -3.20 -3.93
C ASP A 303 -32.20 -3.67 -5.32
N ILE A 304 -33.11 -4.63 -5.46
CA ILE A 304 -33.45 -5.25 -6.76
C ILE A 304 -33.82 -4.23 -7.86
N ASP A 305 -34.46 -3.12 -7.49
CA ASP A 305 -34.85 -2.03 -8.40
C ASP A 305 -33.85 -0.85 -8.43
N ASN A 306 -32.74 -0.95 -7.69
CA ASN A 306 -31.77 0.11 -7.50
C ASN A 306 -30.32 -0.38 -7.66
N PRO A 307 -29.95 -0.87 -8.86
CA PRO A 307 -28.59 -1.33 -9.15
C PRO A 307 -27.58 -0.21 -8.92
N LYS A 308 -26.46 -0.52 -8.28
CA LYS A 308 -25.41 0.46 -8.01
C LYS A 308 -24.49 0.64 -9.21
N TYR A 309 -24.26 -0.43 -9.97
CA TYR A 309 -23.41 -0.41 -11.15
C TYR A 309 -24.02 -1.22 -12.30
N ILE A 310 -23.55 -0.90 -13.50
CA ILE A 310 -23.69 -1.76 -14.67
C ILE A 310 -22.27 -2.15 -15.12
N ALA A 311 -21.97 -3.44 -15.11
CA ALA A 311 -20.70 -3.98 -15.59
C ALA A 311 -20.86 -4.49 -17.04
N CYS A 312 -20.20 -3.84 -18.00
CA CYS A 312 -20.35 -4.19 -19.41
C CYS A 312 -19.00 -4.34 -20.12
N GLN A 313 -18.99 -5.05 -21.25
CA GLN A 313 -17.85 -5.00 -22.16
C GLN A 313 -17.74 -3.61 -22.78
N CYS A 314 -16.58 -3.27 -23.32
CA CYS A 314 -16.53 -2.08 -24.17
C CYS A 314 -17.35 -2.29 -25.47
N PRO A 315 -18.02 -1.25 -25.97
CA PRO A 315 -18.86 -1.36 -27.16
C PRO A 315 -18.07 -1.90 -28.37
N LEU A 316 -18.66 -2.87 -29.08
CA LEU A 316 -18.25 -3.25 -30.42
C LEU A 316 -18.81 -2.22 -31.39
N LEU A 317 -18.21 -2.08 -32.58
CA LEU A 317 -18.73 -1.19 -33.62
C LEU A 317 -20.24 -1.40 -33.86
N ARG A 318 -20.67 -2.67 -33.90
CA ARG A 318 -22.08 -3.07 -34.09
C ARG A 318 -22.97 -2.92 -32.86
N THR A 319 -22.42 -2.74 -31.65
CA THR A 319 -23.19 -2.58 -30.40
C THR A 319 -23.09 -1.17 -29.80
N GLN A 320 -22.53 -0.19 -30.53
CA GLN A 320 -22.46 1.20 -30.03
C GLN A 320 -23.86 1.82 -29.85
N ASN A 321 -24.80 1.54 -30.75
CA ASN A 321 -26.19 1.96 -30.60
C ASN A 321 -26.81 1.37 -29.33
N ASP A 322 -26.72 0.04 -29.18
CA ASP A 322 -27.23 -0.70 -28.02
C ASP A 322 -26.65 -0.17 -26.70
N PHE A 323 -25.36 0.16 -26.69
CA PHE A 323 -24.69 0.75 -25.52
C PHE A 323 -25.28 2.11 -25.15
N TRP A 324 -25.41 3.04 -26.11
CA TRP A 324 -25.95 4.37 -25.82
C TRP A 324 -27.43 4.34 -25.45
N GLN A 325 -28.17 3.39 -26.02
CA GLN A 325 -29.54 3.12 -25.63
C GLN A 325 -29.62 2.63 -24.18
N MET A 326 -28.74 1.71 -23.76
CA MET A 326 -28.60 1.30 -22.36
C MET A 326 -28.33 2.50 -21.44
N ILE A 327 -27.40 3.39 -21.80
CA ILE A 327 -27.09 4.60 -21.00
C ILE A 327 -28.34 5.46 -20.76
N LEU A 328 -29.18 5.62 -21.79
CA LEU A 328 -30.41 6.40 -21.71
C LEU A 328 -31.46 5.71 -20.85
N GLU A 329 -31.82 4.47 -21.20
CA GLU A 329 -32.88 3.69 -20.56
C GLU A 329 -32.61 3.45 -19.07
N GLN A 330 -31.33 3.32 -18.68
CA GLN A 330 -30.91 3.08 -17.30
C GLN A 330 -30.58 4.36 -16.52
N ASN A 331 -30.90 5.55 -17.06
CA ASN A 331 -30.68 6.83 -16.38
C ASN A 331 -29.24 7.06 -15.89
N VAL A 332 -28.26 6.60 -16.66
CA VAL A 332 -26.83 6.71 -16.32
C VAL A 332 -26.37 8.16 -16.49
N PHE A 333 -25.53 8.63 -15.57
CA PHE A 333 -24.86 9.94 -15.63
C PHE A 333 -23.32 9.85 -15.66
N VAL A 334 -22.76 8.70 -15.28
CA VAL A 334 -21.31 8.49 -15.19
C VAL A 334 -20.93 7.17 -15.88
N ILE A 335 -19.94 7.25 -16.76
CA ILE A 335 -19.31 6.11 -17.43
C ILE A 335 -17.84 6.07 -17.02
N VAL A 336 -17.39 4.95 -16.47
CA VAL A 336 -15.99 4.69 -16.12
C VAL A 336 -15.40 3.70 -17.13
N SER A 337 -14.40 4.15 -17.87
CA SER A 337 -13.65 3.36 -18.85
C SER A 337 -12.26 3.04 -18.31
N LEU A 338 -11.95 1.75 -18.13
CA LEU A 338 -10.68 1.25 -17.61
C LEU A 338 -9.81 0.63 -18.71
N THR A 339 -10.00 1.08 -19.96
CA THR A 339 -9.24 0.63 -21.11
C THR A 339 -8.93 1.80 -22.02
N ASP A 340 -7.78 1.72 -22.69
CA ASP A 340 -7.52 2.59 -23.81
C ASP A 340 -8.43 2.19 -24.97
N ALA A 341 -9.11 3.18 -25.52
CA ALA A 341 -10.04 3.06 -26.64
C ALA A 341 -9.75 4.11 -27.73
N GLU A 342 -8.74 4.96 -27.53
CA GLU A 342 -8.29 5.93 -28.53
C GLU A 342 -7.15 5.37 -29.36
N HIS A 343 -6.26 4.61 -28.73
CA HIS A 343 -5.27 3.82 -29.45
C HIS A 343 -5.90 2.45 -29.75
N LEU A 344 -5.73 1.97 -30.97
CA LEU A 344 -6.16 0.64 -31.46
C LEU A 344 -5.40 -0.50 -30.75
N SER A 345 -5.27 -0.41 -29.41
CA SER A 345 -4.64 -1.39 -28.56
C SER A 345 -5.27 -2.75 -28.83
N THR A 346 -4.43 -3.74 -29.02
CA THR A 346 -4.86 -5.10 -29.25
C THR A 346 -4.71 -5.94 -27.98
N ASP A 347 -5.57 -6.93 -27.79
CA ASP A 347 -5.40 -7.92 -26.73
C ASP A 347 -4.23 -8.87 -27.05
N GLU A 348 -3.97 -9.81 -26.15
CA GLU A 348 -2.91 -10.82 -26.33
C GLU A 348 -3.04 -11.66 -27.62
N ASN A 349 -4.23 -11.67 -28.22
CA ASN A 349 -4.54 -12.36 -29.47
C ASN A 349 -4.59 -11.41 -30.68
N ASN A 350 -4.02 -10.21 -30.55
CA ASN A 350 -3.99 -9.16 -31.55
C ASN A 350 -5.39 -8.64 -32.01
N ARG A 351 -6.43 -8.80 -31.19
CA ARG A 351 -7.78 -8.29 -31.46
C ARG A 351 -7.95 -6.90 -30.85
N HIS A 352 -8.59 -5.97 -31.55
CA HIS A 352 -8.83 -4.62 -31.00
C HIS A 352 -9.59 -4.66 -29.67
N LYS A 353 -8.97 -4.14 -28.60
CA LYS A 353 -9.53 -4.11 -27.24
C LYS A 353 -10.80 -3.29 -27.17
N CYS A 354 -10.76 -2.02 -27.56
CA CYS A 354 -11.90 -1.13 -27.59
C CYS A 354 -11.81 -0.16 -28.76
N GLY A 355 -12.92 0.05 -29.47
CA GLY A 355 -13.04 1.13 -30.44
C GLY A 355 -13.60 2.39 -29.78
N LYS A 356 -13.23 3.56 -30.27
CA LYS A 356 -13.83 4.83 -29.85
C LYS A 356 -15.33 4.83 -30.14
N PHE A 357 -16.14 5.05 -29.11
CA PHE A 357 -17.62 5.07 -29.19
C PHE A 357 -18.22 6.44 -28.84
N TRP A 358 -17.38 7.46 -28.68
CA TRP A 358 -17.76 8.85 -28.41
C TRP A 358 -17.22 9.79 -29.49
N PRO A 359 -17.86 10.94 -29.74
CA PRO A 359 -17.42 11.89 -30.76
C PRO A 359 -16.05 12.49 -30.48
N LYS A 360 -15.35 12.89 -31.55
CA LYS A 360 -14.22 13.83 -31.47
C LYS A 360 -14.74 15.24 -31.08
N LYS A 361 -13.81 16.13 -30.73
CA LYS A 361 -14.17 17.53 -30.46
C LYS A 361 -14.85 18.13 -31.69
N ASN A 362 -15.96 18.85 -31.48
CA ASN A 362 -16.76 19.47 -32.54
C ASN A 362 -17.34 18.49 -33.59
N SER A 363 -17.39 17.19 -33.29
CA SER A 363 -18.15 16.23 -34.09
C SER A 363 -19.34 15.71 -33.30
N LEU A 364 -20.30 15.12 -33.99
CA LEU A 364 -21.40 14.39 -33.39
C LEU A 364 -21.36 12.92 -33.81
N LEU A 365 -21.84 12.03 -32.96
CA LEU A 365 -22.23 10.68 -33.35
C LEU A 365 -23.75 10.60 -33.33
N LYS A 366 -24.32 9.90 -34.32
CA LYS A 366 -25.76 9.66 -34.40
C LYS A 366 -26.01 8.16 -34.45
N PHE A 367 -26.80 7.67 -33.50
CA PHE A 367 -27.25 6.29 -33.43
C PHE A 367 -28.78 6.32 -33.34
N ASN A 368 -29.46 5.98 -34.44
CA ASN A 368 -30.91 6.13 -34.56
C ASN A 368 -31.38 7.55 -34.15
N ASN A 369 -32.15 7.67 -33.07
CA ASN A 369 -32.69 8.91 -32.53
C ASN A 369 -31.80 9.55 -31.44
N ILE A 370 -30.63 8.96 -31.18
CA ILE A 370 -29.65 9.41 -30.18
C ILE A 370 -28.58 10.23 -30.89
N ILE A 371 -28.39 11.48 -30.47
CA ILE A 371 -27.31 12.35 -30.93
C ILE A 371 -26.37 12.61 -29.76
N ILE A 372 -25.07 12.45 -29.98
CA ILE A 372 -24.05 12.58 -28.94
C ILE A 372 -23.05 13.63 -29.40
N GLU A 373 -22.87 14.66 -28.59
CA GLU A 373 -21.96 15.77 -28.84
C GLU A 373 -20.95 15.89 -27.71
N LYS A 374 -19.68 16.17 -28.04
CA LYS A 374 -18.65 16.48 -27.05
C LYS A 374 -18.60 18.00 -26.84
N ARG A 375 -19.14 18.47 -25.71
CA ARG A 375 -19.25 19.89 -25.37
C ARG A 375 -17.97 20.50 -24.78
N SER A 376 -17.11 19.68 -24.18
CA SER A 376 -15.88 20.14 -23.52
C SER A 376 -14.62 19.62 -24.21
N LYS A 377 -13.49 20.32 -23.99
CA LYS A 377 -12.17 19.68 -24.16
C LYS A 377 -12.05 18.56 -23.13
N ASP A 378 -11.15 17.63 -23.41
CA ASP A 378 -10.75 16.65 -22.40
C ASP A 378 -10.03 17.38 -21.28
N PHE A 379 -10.35 17.04 -20.03
CA PHE A 379 -9.65 17.56 -18.86
C PHE A 379 -9.04 16.41 -18.08
N HIS A 380 -7.96 16.74 -17.37
CA HIS A 380 -7.18 15.80 -16.59
C HIS A 380 -7.21 16.23 -15.13
N GLU A 381 -7.79 15.40 -14.27
CA GLU A 381 -7.94 15.68 -12.84
C GLU A 381 -6.63 15.39 -12.10
N ASN A 382 -5.69 16.34 -12.12
CA ASN A 382 -4.37 16.25 -11.48
C ASN A 382 -3.55 14.98 -11.85
N CYS A 383 -3.99 14.23 -12.85
CA CYS A 383 -3.44 12.94 -13.27
C CYS A 383 -3.57 12.84 -14.79
N LYS A 384 -2.44 12.70 -15.49
CA LYS A 384 -2.41 12.61 -16.96
C LYS A 384 -3.15 11.38 -17.47
N ASN A 385 -3.12 10.30 -16.69
CA ASN A 385 -3.78 9.04 -16.98
C ASN A 385 -5.30 9.08 -16.75
N LEU A 386 -5.84 10.15 -16.18
CA LEU A 386 -7.27 10.31 -15.94
C LEU A 386 -7.86 11.33 -16.91
N VAL A 387 -8.56 10.86 -17.94
CA VAL A 387 -9.14 11.70 -19.00
C VAL A 387 -10.64 11.80 -18.82
N ILE A 388 -11.16 13.00 -18.63
CA ILE A 388 -12.58 13.21 -18.35
C ILE A 388 -13.22 14.03 -19.47
N ARG A 389 -14.40 13.58 -19.90
CA ARG A 389 -15.17 14.14 -21.02
C ARG A 389 -16.60 14.38 -20.58
N LYS A 390 -17.16 15.56 -20.86
CA LYS A 390 -18.60 15.81 -20.73
C LYS A 390 -19.25 15.60 -22.10
N LEU A 391 -20.10 14.59 -22.18
CA LEU A 391 -20.83 14.21 -23.38
C LEU A 391 -22.28 14.64 -23.23
N GLU A 392 -22.78 15.41 -24.17
CA GLU A 392 -24.19 15.75 -24.23
C GLU A 392 -24.90 14.74 -25.13
N ILE A 393 -25.88 14.05 -24.56
CA ILE A 393 -26.75 13.13 -25.27
C ILE A 393 -28.10 13.82 -25.46
N LYS A 394 -28.55 13.89 -26.71
CA LYS A 394 -29.89 14.34 -27.09
C LYS A 394 -30.68 13.14 -27.58
N TYR A 395 -31.84 12.92 -26.99
CA TYR A 395 -32.77 11.87 -27.38
C TYR A 395 -34.19 12.42 -27.31
N GLU A 396 -34.88 12.45 -28.45
CA GLU A 396 -36.20 13.07 -28.58
C GLU A 396 -36.21 14.52 -28.04
N LYS A 397 -36.95 14.79 -26.96
CA LYS A 397 -37.03 16.11 -26.30
C LYS A 397 -36.13 16.22 -25.07
N GLU A 398 -35.38 15.17 -24.74
CA GLU A 398 -34.49 15.14 -23.58
C GLU A 398 -33.05 15.43 -23.97
N THR A 399 -32.36 16.19 -23.11
CA THR A 399 -30.91 16.41 -23.19
C THR A 399 -30.28 16.04 -21.86
N ARG A 400 -29.21 15.24 -21.90
CA ARG A 400 -28.51 14.73 -20.71
C ARG A 400 -27.01 14.92 -20.85
N ILE A 401 -26.38 15.38 -19.77
CA ILE A 401 -24.92 15.48 -19.69
C ILE A 401 -24.37 14.23 -18.97
N ILE A 402 -23.52 13.50 -19.66
CA ILE A 402 -22.81 12.32 -19.16
C ILE A 402 -21.36 12.67 -18.89
N SER A 403 -20.87 12.27 -17.72
CA SER A 403 -19.45 12.31 -17.38
C SER A 403 -18.80 10.99 -17.81
N HIS A 404 -18.01 11.02 -18.88
CA HIS A 404 -17.21 9.89 -19.31
C HIS A 404 -15.78 10.03 -18.79
N ILE A 405 -15.41 9.17 -17.86
CA ILE A 405 -14.14 9.18 -17.13
C ILE A 405 -13.33 7.98 -17.61
N GLN A 406 -12.16 8.22 -18.21
CA GLN A 406 -11.28 7.18 -18.74
C GLN A 406 -9.98 7.14 -17.97
N TYR A 407 -9.61 5.96 -17.47
CA TYR A 407 -8.34 5.72 -16.80
C TYR A 407 -7.39 4.92 -17.71
N LEU A 408 -6.27 5.54 -18.06
CA LEU A 408 -5.24 5.03 -18.96
C LEU A 408 -4.02 4.44 -18.20
N GLY A 409 -3.96 4.59 -16.88
CA GLY A 409 -2.84 4.12 -16.06
C GLY A 409 -2.87 2.62 -15.79
N TRP A 410 -3.86 1.89 -16.31
CA TRP A 410 -3.95 0.45 -16.14
C TRP A 410 -3.19 -0.29 -17.26
N PRO A 411 -2.09 -1.00 -16.95
CA PRO A 411 -1.30 -1.70 -17.96
C PRO A 411 -2.04 -2.88 -18.59
N ASP A 412 -1.66 -3.23 -19.80
CA ASP A 412 -2.25 -4.35 -20.55
C ASP A 412 -2.03 -5.70 -19.87
N PHE A 413 -0.84 -5.90 -19.31
CA PHE A 413 -0.48 -7.07 -18.52
C PHE A 413 -0.18 -6.61 -17.09
N GLY A 414 -1.05 -7.00 -16.14
CA GLY A 414 -0.86 -6.71 -14.72
C GLY A 414 -1.82 -5.66 -14.14
N VAL A 415 -1.28 -4.85 -13.21
CA VAL A 415 -1.99 -3.85 -12.41
C VAL A 415 -1.15 -2.58 -12.32
N PRO A 416 -1.75 -1.40 -12.01
CA PRO A 416 -0.97 -0.20 -11.72
C PRO A 416 0.07 -0.43 -10.62
N GLU A 417 1.24 0.22 -10.73
CA GLU A 417 2.34 0.07 -9.76
C GLU A 417 1.99 0.64 -8.38
N THR A 418 1.22 1.72 -8.35
CA THR A 418 0.72 2.36 -7.12
C THR A 418 -0.81 2.47 -7.16
N THR A 419 -1.42 2.68 -6.00
CA THR A 419 -2.88 2.83 -5.88
C THR A 419 -3.34 4.28 -6.00
N GLU A 420 -2.43 5.24 -6.05
CA GLU A 420 -2.71 6.68 -5.92
C GLU A 420 -3.58 7.21 -7.05
N GLU A 421 -3.25 6.90 -8.31
CA GLU A 421 -4.06 7.33 -9.46
C GLU A 421 -5.43 6.65 -9.48
N PHE A 422 -5.48 5.39 -9.03
CA PHE A 422 -6.73 4.64 -8.94
C PHE A 422 -7.64 5.17 -7.83
N GLU A 423 -7.07 5.62 -6.72
CA GLU A 423 -7.75 6.34 -5.65
C GLU A 423 -8.30 7.68 -6.14
N LEU A 424 -7.51 8.45 -6.90
CA LEU A 424 -7.96 9.70 -7.53
C LEU A 424 -9.15 9.45 -8.47
N LEU A 425 -9.07 8.44 -9.34
CA LEU A 425 -10.20 8.01 -10.18
C LEU A 425 -11.45 7.75 -9.34
N ARG A 426 -11.31 6.93 -8.29
CA ARG A 426 -12.43 6.55 -7.43
C ARG A 426 -13.06 7.75 -6.73
N ASN A 427 -12.23 8.62 -6.17
CA ASN A 427 -12.70 9.81 -5.45
C ASN A 427 -13.45 10.74 -6.41
N PHE A 428 -12.87 11.00 -7.59
CA PHE A 428 -13.50 11.82 -8.61
C PHE A 428 -14.85 11.25 -9.05
N VAL A 429 -14.94 9.93 -9.29
CA VAL A 429 -16.22 9.26 -9.63
C VAL A 429 -17.25 9.49 -8.53
N ASN A 430 -16.89 9.30 -7.27
CA ASN A 430 -17.84 9.41 -6.16
C ASN A 430 -18.24 10.85 -5.82
N GLU A 431 -17.36 11.82 -6.02
CA GLU A 431 -17.65 13.25 -5.83
C GLU A 431 -18.57 13.79 -6.92
N ASN A 432 -18.53 13.20 -8.12
CA ASN A 432 -19.30 13.63 -9.28
C ASN A 432 -20.51 12.73 -9.58
N CYS A 433 -20.82 11.78 -8.71
CA CYS A 433 -21.87 10.80 -8.92
C CYS A 433 -22.78 10.66 -7.71
N GLU A 434 -23.90 11.38 -7.75
CA GLU A 434 -25.00 11.23 -6.78
C GLU A 434 -26.07 10.22 -7.24
N LYS A 435 -26.01 9.79 -8.51
CA LYS A 435 -27.04 8.97 -9.17
C LYS A 435 -26.46 7.63 -9.63
N VAL A 436 -27.15 6.56 -9.28
CA VAL A 436 -26.86 5.19 -9.74
C VAL A 436 -27.83 4.79 -10.87
N PRO A 437 -27.47 3.81 -11.73
CA PRO A 437 -26.22 3.06 -11.75
C PRO A 437 -25.05 3.81 -12.39
N ILE A 438 -23.83 3.51 -11.91
CA ILE A 438 -22.57 3.88 -12.59
C ILE A 438 -22.25 2.80 -13.61
N VAL A 439 -22.04 3.17 -14.88
CA VAL A 439 -21.56 2.20 -15.89
C VAL A 439 -20.04 2.08 -15.78
N VAL A 440 -19.54 0.86 -15.65
CA VAL A 440 -18.11 0.57 -15.56
C VAL A 440 -17.75 -0.47 -16.63
N HIS A 441 -16.74 -0.19 -17.43
CA HIS A 441 -16.27 -1.12 -18.44
C HIS A 441 -14.74 -1.15 -18.58
N CYS A 442 -14.24 -2.27 -19.10
CA CYS A 442 -12.89 -2.39 -19.63
C CYS A 442 -12.98 -3.01 -21.04
N CYS A 443 -12.06 -3.89 -21.43
CA CYS A 443 -12.20 -4.65 -22.68
C CYS A 443 -13.39 -5.62 -22.60
N ALA A 444 -13.29 -6.66 -21.77
CA ALA A 444 -14.31 -7.69 -21.58
C ALA A 444 -15.40 -7.33 -20.55
N GLY A 445 -15.17 -6.33 -19.70
CA GLY A 445 -16.11 -5.95 -18.62
C GLY A 445 -16.04 -6.83 -17.37
N VAL A 446 -14.86 -7.40 -17.08
CA VAL A 446 -14.67 -8.44 -16.04
C VAL A 446 -13.50 -8.09 -15.11
N GLY A 447 -12.25 -8.17 -15.59
CA GLY A 447 -11.04 -8.02 -14.74
C GLY A 447 -10.93 -6.66 -14.06
N ARG A 448 -10.51 -5.62 -14.80
CA ARG A 448 -10.36 -4.24 -14.29
C ARG A 448 -11.68 -3.67 -13.75
N THR A 449 -12.78 -3.95 -14.47
CA THR A 449 -14.15 -3.56 -14.09
C THR A 449 -14.51 -4.11 -12.70
N GLY A 450 -14.22 -5.39 -12.48
CA GLY A 450 -14.40 -6.06 -11.20
C GLY A 450 -13.60 -5.46 -10.07
N VAL A 451 -12.32 -5.11 -10.31
CA VAL A 451 -11.49 -4.44 -9.30
C VAL A 451 -12.12 -3.11 -8.88
N PHE A 452 -12.51 -2.28 -9.84
CA PHE A 452 -13.14 -0.99 -9.55
C PHE A 452 -14.40 -1.14 -8.72
N ILE A 453 -15.32 -2.00 -9.14
CA ILE A 453 -16.60 -2.22 -8.45
C ILE A 453 -16.37 -2.78 -7.04
N LEU A 454 -15.49 -3.78 -6.88
CA LEU A 454 -15.18 -4.38 -5.59
C LEU A 454 -14.59 -3.37 -4.60
N VAL A 455 -13.55 -2.63 -5.03
CA VAL A 455 -12.90 -1.62 -4.20
C VAL A 455 -13.90 -0.53 -3.83
N ASP A 456 -14.69 -0.05 -4.79
CA ASP A 456 -15.62 1.04 -4.54
C ASP A 456 -16.76 0.63 -3.60
N LEU A 457 -17.34 -0.55 -3.79
CA LEU A 457 -18.40 -1.09 -2.98
C LEU A 457 -17.96 -1.27 -1.52
N ILE A 458 -16.83 -1.92 -1.29
CA ILE A 458 -16.32 -2.18 0.07
C ILE A 458 -16.01 -0.88 0.79
N LEU A 459 -15.35 0.07 0.12
CA LEU A 459 -15.02 1.35 0.72
C LEU A 459 -16.26 2.21 0.97
N LYS A 460 -17.33 2.10 0.16
CA LYS A 460 -18.64 2.72 0.43
C LYS A 460 -19.31 2.09 1.66
N ARG A 461 -19.36 0.76 1.76
CA ARG A 461 -19.86 0.04 2.95
C ARG A 461 -19.13 0.49 4.20
N LEU A 462 -17.79 0.57 4.13
CA LEU A 462 -16.96 1.03 5.24
C LEU A 462 -17.23 2.50 5.60
N LYS A 463 -17.32 3.40 4.60
CA LYS A 463 -17.66 4.81 4.83
C LYS A 463 -18.98 4.95 5.59
N ASN A 464 -20.01 4.23 5.15
CA ASN A 464 -21.33 4.26 5.76
C ASN A 464 -21.32 3.71 7.19
N ALA A 465 -20.63 2.59 7.44
CA ALA A 465 -20.47 2.06 8.79
C ALA A 465 -19.71 3.02 9.72
N ILE A 466 -18.68 3.71 9.22
CA ILE A 466 -17.95 4.74 9.99
C ILE A 466 -18.88 5.90 10.36
N ILE A 467 -19.73 6.36 9.44
CA ILE A 467 -20.71 7.41 9.71
C ILE A 467 -21.70 6.94 10.78
N GLN A 468 -22.25 5.72 10.64
CA GLN A 468 -23.17 5.14 11.63
C GLN A 468 -22.53 4.95 13.01
N GLN A 469 -21.25 4.59 13.08
CA GLN A 469 -20.51 4.53 14.34
C GLN A 469 -20.41 5.91 14.99
N LYS A 470 -20.06 6.95 14.22
CA LYS A 470 -19.92 8.33 14.74
C LYS A 470 -21.26 8.91 15.19
N GLU A 471 -22.33 8.68 14.43
CA GLU A 471 -23.63 9.28 14.70
C GLU A 471 -24.47 8.50 15.71
N LYS A 472 -24.37 7.17 15.71
CA LYS A 472 -25.28 6.28 16.45
C LYS A 472 -24.57 5.31 17.39
N GLY A 473 -23.23 5.32 17.44
CA GLY A 473 -22.45 4.40 18.27
C GLY A 473 -22.52 2.93 17.80
N ILE A 474 -23.02 2.66 16.60
CA ILE A 474 -23.14 1.30 16.05
C ILE A 474 -21.74 0.76 15.74
N GLU A 475 -21.42 -0.43 16.26
CA GLU A 475 -20.14 -1.08 15.98
C GLU A 475 -19.98 -1.36 14.49
N ILE A 476 -18.80 -1.06 13.92
CA ILE A 476 -18.50 -1.35 12.52
C ILE A 476 -18.52 -2.88 12.31
N PRO A 477 -19.41 -3.41 11.45
CA PRO A 477 -19.47 -4.84 11.19
C PRO A 477 -18.17 -5.36 10.57
N LYS A 478 -17.56 -6.38 11.17
CA LYS A 478 -16.32 -6.99 10.69
C LYS A 478 -16.46 -7.58 9.28
N GLN A 479 -17.68 -7.98 8.92
CA GLN A 479 -18.04 -8.56 7.62
C GLN A 479 -17.82 -7.59 6.45
N ILE A 480 -17.83 -6.28 6.68
CA ILE A 480 -17.55 -5.28 5.63
C ILE A 480 -16.17 -5.49 4.99
N LEU A 481 -15.21 -5.97 5.79
CA LEU A 481 -13.85 -6.25 5.32
C LEU A 481 -13.69 -7.69 4.80
N ASP A 482 -14.77 -8.47 4.69
CA ASP A 482 -14.76 -9.79 4.06
C ASP A 482 -14.74 -9.68 2.52
N ILE A 483 -13.55 -9.35 2.01
CA ILE A 483 -13.29 -9.19 0.58
C ILE A 483 -13.62 -10.49 -0.19
N PRO A 484 -13.22 -11.70 0.26
CA PRO A 484 -13.64 -12.94 -0.40
C PRO A 484 -15.15 -13.08 -0.53
N GLU A 485 -15.92 -12.83 0.54
CA GLU A 485 -17.38 -12.93 0.49
C GLU A 485 -17.99 -11.91 -0.48
N THR A 486 -17.56 -10.65 -0.40
CA THR A 486 -18.06 -9.60 -1.32
C THR A 486 -17.67 -9.89 -2.77
N LEU A 487 -16.51 -10.52 -3.01
CA LEU A 487 -16.11 -10.96 -4.34
C LEU A 487 -17.05 -12.07 -4.85
N ILE A 488 -17.40 -13.03 -4.00
CA ILE A 488 -18.37 -14.09 -4.32
C ILE A 488 -19.74 -13.47 -4.65
N GLU A 489 -20.19 -12.49 -3.85
CA GLU A 489 -21.42 -11.73 -4.11
C GLU A 489 -21.42 -11.06 -5.48
N ILE A 490 -20.28 -10.51 -5.93
CA ILE A 490 -20.19 -9.85 -7.24
C ILE A 490 -20.06 -10.86 -8.38
N TRP A 491 -19.38 -12.00 -8.15
CA TRP A 491 -19.16 -13.06 -9.15
C TRP A 491 -20.43 -13.68 -9.71
N LYS A 492 -21.53 -13.70 -8.96
CA LYS A 492 -22.80 -14.24 -9.45
C LYS A 492 -23.42 -13.40 -10.59
N TYR A 493 -23.12 -12.10 -10.65
CA TYR A 493 -23.69 -11.19 -11.66
C TYR A 493 -22.93 -11.24 -12.99
N LYS A 494 -21.60 -11.23 -12.89
CA LYS A 494 -20.66 -11.28 -13.99
C LYS A 494 -19.36 -11.82 -13.43
N TYR A 495 -18.69 -12.70 -14.17
CA TYR A 495 -17.34 -13.11 -13.81
C TYR A 495 -16.50 -11.82 -13.60
N VAL A 496 -15.79 -11.68 -12.49
CA VAL A 496 -14.98 -10.50 -12.16
C VAL A 496 -13.58 -10.95 -11.74
N LEU A 497 -12.55 -10.11 -11.81
CA LEU A 497 -11.15 -10.46 -11.42
C LEU A 497 -10.56 -11.71 -12.10
N GLN A 498 -9.73 -11.50 -13.12
CA GLN A 498 -9.17 -12.56 -13.97
C GLN A 498 -7.80 -13.07 -13.51
N SER A 499 -7.16 -12.41 -12.54
CA SER A 499 -5.80 -12.76 -12.13
C SER A 499 -5.50 -12.48 -10.65
N ILE A 500 -4.56 -13.24 -10.09
CA ILE A 500 -4.06 -13.05 -8.72
C ILE A 500 -3.54 -11.61 -8.50
N PRO A 501 -2.77 -11.00 -9.42
CA PRO A 501 -2.35 -9.61 -9.26
C PRO A 501 -3.51 -8.61 -9.14
N GLN A 502 -4.59 -8.77 -9.90
CA GLN A 502 -5.78 -7.90 -9.80
C GLN A 502 -6.44 -8.00 -8.42
N PHE A 503 -6.54 -9.21 -7.88
CA PHE A 503 -7.10 -9.43 -6.55
C PHE A 503 -6.18 -8.86 -5.45
N GLN A 504 -4.87 -9.06 -5.56
CA GLN A 504 -3.88 -8.45 -4.65
C GLN A 504 -3.96 -6.92 -4.67
N PHE A 505 -4.08 -6.32 -5.85
CA PHE A 505 -4.22 -4.87 -6.00
C PHE A 505 -5.50 -4.34 -5.36
N ALA A 506 -6.64 -5.01 -5.58
CA ALA A 506 -7.92 -4.64 -4.96
C ALA A 506 -7.81 -4.66 -3.43
N ILE A 507 -7.28 -5.76 -2.89
CA ILE A 507 -7.00 -5.93 -1.47
C ILE A 507 -6.11 -4.82 -0.92
N HIS A 508 -4.99 -4.55 -1.59
CA HIS A 508 -4.03 -3.56 -1.15
C HIS A 508 -4.65 -2.16 -1.11
N THR A 509 -5.42 -1.81 -2.14
CA THR A 509 -6.15 -0.54 -2.24
C THR A 509 -7.19 -0.39 -1.12
N ILE A 510 -8.05 -1.40 -0.92
CA ILE A 510 -9.05 -1.40 0.16
C ILE A 510 -8.36 -1.23 1.52
N GLY A 511 -7.24 -1.92 1.72
CA GLY A 511 -6.45 -1.85 2.93
C GLY A 511 -5.89 -0.48 3.24
N LYS A 512 -5.21 0.11 2.26
CA LYS A 512 -4.59 1.43 2.39
C LYS A 512 -5.66 2.50 2.63
N VAL A 513 -6.66 2.58 1.76
CA VAL A 513 -7.71 3.61 1.83
C VAL A 513 -8.60 3.42 3.05
N GLY A 514 -9.00 2.18 3.34
CA GLY A 514 -9.82 1.87 4.50
C GLY A 514 -9.11 2.21 5.82
N LEU A 515 -7.81 1.95 5.91
CA LEU A 515 -6.99 2.37 7.05
C LEU A 515 -6.95 3.90 7.20
N GLU A 516 -6.80 4.65 6.11
CA GLU A 516 -6.84 6.11 6.15
C GLU A 516 -8.21 6.64 6.59
N MET A 517 -9.30 6.01 6.16
CA MET A 517 -10.65 6.36 6.60
C MET A 517 -10.85 6.11 8.10
N LEU A 518 -10.37 4.97 8.60
CA LEU A 518 -10.43 4.62 10.02
C LEU A 518 -9.54 5.53 10.88
N LYS A 519 -8.39 5.99 10.38
CA LYS A 519 -7.50 6.95 11.06
C LYS A 519 -8.12 8.34 11.26
N LYS A 520 -9.16 8.69 10.50
CA LYS A 520 -9.91 9.97 10.62
C LYS A 520 -11.05 9.92 11.64
N ILE A 521 -11.15 8.81 12.38
CA ILE A 521 -12.02 8.59 13.54
C ILE A 521 -11.12 8.66 14.76
#